data_AF-A0A9N8QM44-F1
#
_entry.id   AF-A0A9N8QM44-F1
#
_cell.length_a   1.000
_cell.length_b   1.000
_cell.length_c   1.000
_cell.angle_alpha   90.00
_cell.angle_beta   90.00
_cell.angle_gamma   90.00
#
_symmetry.space_group_name_H-M   'P 1'
#
loop_
_entity.id
_entity.type
_entity.pdbx_description
1 polymer ?
#
loop_
_entity_poly.entity_id
_entity_poly.type
_entity_poly.pdbx_seq_one_letter_code
_entity_poly.pdbx_strand_id
1 'polypeptide(L)'
;MSAALQKVQHALERTTGAPGRRSSRNPYTRAAGAAAAVLTLAGLGIGLYVYSRWTPDSQPGQGGDDWAAGGRSRRSGGGDDETRATTSEDKEGASAQQPPKSAAPATGATQQARRRRLPRPSLSLSLPPTFDRSSPQALQLLHDLVAALAEHFLIHLILPDSPSSSSNSTSESPSPATAATATGQNTGALAAVFADVLDFDTRRLLLYGTPAGRQALGLALACDAHVEISLVGVVADPKEEEGGSSSSDGNPPEESIKKVEHLQRTAGVVVLCVLPAPGRRQGQGEASVSPATSASRANLDAVLEHFKKASFSRSVRIIDTSTPSAAEGPAATGAQSDETQWRTGAARIVELRAKMK
;
A
#
# COMPACT_ATOMS: atom_id res chain seq x y z
N MET A 1 -16.46 35.24 27.41
CA MET A 1 -15.66 33.99 27.34
C MET A 1 -14.51 33.91 28.35
N SER A 2 -14.05 35.00 28.99
CA SER A 2 -12.89 34.98 29.92
C SER A 2 -13.14 34.39 31.32
N ALA A 3 -14.37 34.44 31.84
CA ALA A 3 -14.64 34.02 33.23
C ALA A 3 -14.83 32.50 33.42
N ALA A 4 -15.15 31.77 32.35
CA ALA A 4 -15.34 30.32 32.40
C ALA A 4 -14.00 29.57 32.43
N LEU A 5 -12.98 30.09 31.73
CA LEU A 5 -11.63 29.50 31.69
C LEU A 5 -10.87 29.67 33.02
N GLN A 6 -11.02 30.81 33.69
CA GLN A 6 -10.43 31.03 35.02
C GLN A 6 -10.99 30.09 36.09
N LYS A 7 -12.28 29.74 36.02
CA LYS A 7 -12.88 28.77 36.96
C LYS A 7 -12.35 27.34 36.78
N VAL A 8 -11.92 26.98 35.57
CA VAL A 8 -11.36 25.66 35.29
C VAL A 8 -9.90 25.58 35.74
N GLN A 9 -9.10 26.63 35.54
CA GLN A 9 -7.71 26.66 36.04
C GLN A 9 -7.65 26.62 37.58
N HIS A 10 -8.52 27.35 38.26
CA HIS A 10 -8.52 27.38 39.73
C HIS A 10 -9.03 26.07 40.37
N ALA A 11 -9.75 25.25 39.62
CA ALA A 11 -10.19 23.92 40.05
C ALA A 11 -9.10 22.85 39.85
N LEU A 12 -8.21 23.02 38.87
CA LEU A 12 -7.12 22.08 38.58
C LEU A 12 -5.98 22.17 39.62
N GLU A 13 -5.71 23.37 40.14
CA GLU A 13 -4.61 23.58 41.10
C GLU A 13 -4.91 23.02 42.51
N ARG A 14 -6.16 22.67 42.83
CA ARG A 14 -6.53 22.09 44.13
C ARG A 14 -6.34 20.58 44.23
N THR A 15 -6.01 19.89 43.13
CA THR A 15 -5.95 18.41 43.11
C THR A 15 -4.55 17.80 43.25
N THR A 16 -3.50 18.62 43.32
CA THR A 16 -2.11 18.15 43.50
C THR A 16 -1.70 18.23 44.97
N GLY A 17 -2.17 17.29 45.79
CA GLY A 17 -1.68 17.17 47.16
C GLY A 17 -2.43 16.18 48.02
N ALA A 18 -2.03 14.89 47.96
CA ALA A 18 -1.95 13.96 49.10
C ALA A 18 -1.88 12.51 48.58
N PRO A 19 -0.79 11.77 48.81
CA PRO A 19 -0.76 10.34 48.59
C PRO A 19 -1.39 9.62 49.79
N GLY A 20 -2.44 8.84 49.53
CA GLY A 20 -2.88 7.79 50.43
C GLY A 20 -4.27 8.00 51.02
N ARG A 21 -5.29 7.48 50.33
CA ARG A 21 -6.39 6.73 50.96
C ARG A 21 -7.24 6.00 49.94
N ARG A 22 -7.74 4.85 50.40
CA ARG A 22 -8.48 3.82 49.67
C ARG A 22 -9.68 4.39 48.92
N SER A 23 -9.77 3.97 47.65
CA SER A 23 -10.77 4.31 46.65
C SER A 23 -12.20 4.05 47.10
N SER A 24 -12.94 5.12 47.38
CA SER A 24 -14.40 5.16 47.25
C SER A 24 -14.74 5.58 45.82
N ARG A 25 -15.48 4.74 45.10
CA ARG A 25 -15.89 4.95 43.70
C ARG A 25 -16.71 6.23 43.56
N ASN A 26 -16.11 7.27 42.99
CA ASN A 26 -16.74 8.55 42.74
C ASN A 26 -17.56 8.46 41.42
N PRO A 27 -18.87 8.75 41.41
CA PRO A 27 -19.73 8.60 40.22
C PRO A 27 -19.39 9.56 39.07
N TYR A 28 -18.61 10.61 39.33
CA TYR A 28 -18.21 11.61 38.32
C TYR A 28 -17.24 11.09 37.26
N THR A 29 -16.47 10.02 37.53
CA THR A 29 -15.56 9.44 36.52
C THR A 29 -16.30 8.68 35.41
N ARG A 30 -17.53 8.20 35.66
CA ARG A 30 -18.34 7.55 34.63
C ARG A 30 -18.91 8.55 33.60
N ALA A 31 -19.28 9.75 34.05
CA ALA A 31 -19.79 10.78 33.15
C ALA A 31 -18.70 11.35 32.23
N ALA A 32 -17.49 11.56 32.77
CA ALA A 32 -16.35 12.03 31.98
C ALA A 32 -15.92 11.00 30.92
N GLY A 33 -15.93 9.69 31.26
CA GLY A 33 -15.63 8.62 30.31
C GLY A 33 -16.65 8.52 29.16
N ALA A 34 -17.94 8.72 29.46
CA ALA A 34 -19.00 8.69 28.45
C ALA A 34 -18.89 9.87 27.47
N ALA A 35 -18.59 11.08 27.96
CA ALA A 35 -18.43 12.26 27.10
C ALA A 35 -17.22 12.12 26.16
N ALA A 36 -16.10 11.56 26.64
CA ALA A 36 -14.94 11.28 25.81
C ALA A 36 -15.27 10.28 24.69
N ALA A 37 -15.97 9.18 25.00
CA ALA A 37 -16.35 8.17 24.01
C ALA A 37 -17.26 8.72 22.90
N VAL A 38 -18.19 9.62 23.23
CA VAL A 38 -19.09 10.26 22.25
C VAL A 38 -18.30 11.17 21.30
N LEU A 39 -17.33 11.93 21.80
CA LEU A 39 -16.48 12.78 20.96
C LEU A 39 -15.61 11.96 20.00
N THR A 40 -15.07 10.81 20.44
CA THR A 40 -14.28 9.93 19.58
C THR A 40 -15.13 9.30 18.47
N LEU A 41 -16.35 8.85 18.79
CA LEU A 41 -17.28 8.29 17.79
C LEU A 41 -17.75 9.35 16.79
N ALA A 42 -18.01 10.58 17.24
CA ALA A 42 -18.37 11.69 16.36
C ALA A 42 -17.21 12.06 15.41
N GLY A 43 -15.98 12.10 15.91
CA GLY A 43 -14.79 12.34 15.08
C GLY A 43 -14.58 11.25 14.02
N LEU A 44 -14.80 9.98 14.38
CA LEU A 44 -14.68 8.85 13.45
C LEU A 44 -15.77 8.87 12.37
N GLY A 45 -16.99 9.27 12.73
CA GLY A 45 -18.08 9.47 11.76
C GLY A 45 -17.80 10.59 10.75
N ILE A 46 -17.24 11.72 11.19
CA ILE A 46 -16.84 12.81 10.29
C ILE A 46 -15.69 12.37 9.37
N GLY A 47 -14.71 11.63 9.90
CA GLY A 47 -13.62 11.06 9.11
C GLY A 47 -14.11 10.13 7.99
N LEU A 48 -15.03 9.21 8.30
CA LEU A 48 -15.64 8.31 7.31
C LEU A 48 -16.52 9.05 6.29
N TYR A 49 -17.21 10.11 6.71
CA TYR A 49 -18.01 10.95 5.81
C TYR A 49 -17.14 11.73 4.83
N VAL A 50 -16.02 12.31 5.30
CA VAL A 50 -15.06 12.98 4.42
C VAL A 50 -14.39 11.97 3.49
N TYR A 51 -14.00 10.81 3.98
CA TYR A 51 -13.39 9.74 3.18
C TYR A 51 -14.32 9.27 2.04
N SER A 52 -15.60 9.04 2.33
CA SER A 52 -16.57 8.62 1.30
C SER A 52 -16.87 9.71 0.27
N ARG A 53 -16.71 10.99 0.64
CA ARG A 53 -16.93 12.13 -0.26
C ARG A 53 -15.68 12.50 -1.08
N TRP A 54 -14.49 12.13 -0.62
CA TRP A 54 -13.22 12.37 -1.31
C TRP A 54 -12.85 11.27 -2.32
N THR A 55 -13.66 10.22 -2.43
CA THR A 55 -13.62 9.22 -3.52
C THR A 55 -14.78 9.48 -4.50
N PRO A 56 -14.65 10.36 -5.52
CA PRO A 56 -15.80 10.74 -6.35
C PRO A 56 -16.24 9.69 -7.38
N ASP A 57 -15.57 8.54 -7.52
CA ASP A 57 -15.81 7.62 -8.66
C ASP A 57 -16.09 6.16 -8.29
N SER A 58 -16.65 5.89 -7.11
CA SER A 58 -17.18 4.55 -6.79
C SER A 58 -18.70 4.52 -6.79
N GLN A 59 -19.31 4.99 -7.88
CA GLN A 59 -20.54 4.37 -8.37
C GLN A 59 -20.16 3.22 -9.31
N PRO A 60 -20.31 1.95 -8.91
CA PRO A 60 -20.18 0.83 -9.82
C PRO A 60 -21.42 0.78 -10.72
N GLY A 61 -21.42 1.49 -11.85
CA GLY A 61 -22.46 1.25 -12.86
C GLY A 61 -22.76 2.27 -13.95
N GLN A 62 -22.03 3.38 -14.12
CA GLN A 62 -22.41 4.31 -15.19
C GLN A 62 -21.24 5.13 -15.76
N GLY A 63 -20.85 4.78 -17.00
CA GLY A 63 -20.21 5.69 -17.95
C GLY A 63 -18.70 5.55 -18.12
N GLY A 64 -18.26 5.14 -19.31
CA GLY A 64 -16.85 5.30 -19.67
C GLY A 64 -16.27 4.53 -20.86
N ASP A 65 -17.07 4.02 -21.81
CA ASP A 65 -16.52 3.25 -22.95
C ASP A 65 -16.06 4.12 -24.14
N ASP A 66 -16.11 5.45 -24.06
CA ASP A 66 -15.99 6.32 -25.24
C ASP A 66 -14.60 6.94 -25.53
N TRP A 67 -13.53 6.59 -24.81
CA TRP A 67 -12.22 7.25 -25.02
C TRP A 67 -11.16 6.43 -25.77
N ALA A 68 -11.47 5.23 -26.29
CA ALA A 68 -10.47 4.36 -26.91
C ALA A 68 -10.76 3.93 -28.37
N ALA A 69 -11.50 4.71 -29.16
CA ALA A 69 -11.68 4.46 -30.59
C ALA A 69 -11.28 5.68 -31.46
N GLY A 70 -10.02 6.10 -31.34
CA GLY A 70 -9.35 6.94 -32.33
C GLY A 70 -8.98 6.15 -33.59
N GLY A 71 -9.99 5.73 -34.36
CA GLY A 71 -9.82 5.00 -35.62
C GLY A 71 -10.66 5.64 -36.72
N ARG A 72 -10.10 6.67 -37.37
CA ARG A 72 -10.70 7.34 -38.54
C ARG A 72 -10.81 6.35 -39.71
N SER A 73 -12.00 5.80 -39.94
CA SER A 73 -12.37 5.23 -41.24
C SER A 73 -13.21 6.26 -42.01
N ARG A 74 -12.55 6.92 -42.98
CA ARG A 74 -13.19 7.84 -43.93
C ARG A 74 -14.11 7.03 -44.83
N ARG A 75 -15.42 7.02 -44.56
CA ARG A 75 -16.42 6.60 -45.55
C ARG A 75 -16.89 7.85 -46.31
N SER A 76 -16.27 8.04 -47.46
CA SER A 76 -16.72 8.96 -48.51
C SER A 76 -18.13 8.54 -48.95
N GLY A 77 -19.13 9.38 -48.65
CA GLY A 77 -20.49 9.26 -49.13
C GLY A 77 -20.92 10.60 -49.70
N GLY A 78 -20.53 10.85 -50.95
CA GLY A 78 -21.11 11.87 -51.81
C GLY A 78 -21.73 11.11 -52.99
N GLY A 79 -23.03 11.23 -53.14
CA GLY A 79 -23.83 10.50 -54.12
C GLY A 79 -25.08 11.30 -54.37
N ASP A 80 -24.93 12.32 -55.20
CA ASP A 80 -25.99 13.16 -55.70
C ASP A 80 -26.58 12.50 -56.95
N ASP A 81 -27.90 12.34 -56.92
CA ASP A 81 -28.83 12.68 -58.00
C ASP A 81 -28.50 12.24 -59.45
N GLU A 82 -29.19 11.19 -59.94
CA GLU A 82 -29.75 11.27 -61.31
C GLU A 82 -30.97 10.35 -61.50
N THR A 83 -32.00 10.98 -62.04
CA THR A 83 -33.30 10.50 -62.51
C THR A 83 -33.27 9.25 -63.40
N ARG A 84 -34.28 8.35 -63.30
CA ARG A 84 -35.15 7.96 -64.44
C ARG A 84 -36.33 7.08 -64.03
N ALA A 85 -37.53 7.46 -64.48
CA ALA A 85 -38.77 6.71 -64.39
C ALA A 85 -38.77 5.46 -65.30
N THR A 86 -39.57 4.44 -64.93
CA THR A 86 -40.66 3.84 -65.74
C THR A 86 -41.35 2.68 -65.01
N THR A 87 -42.65 2.88 -64.74
CA THR A 87 -43.83 1.98 -64.85
C THR A 87 -43.66 0.47 -65.10
N SER A 88 -44.39 -0.34 -64.29
CA SER A 88 -45.38 -1.39 -64.69
C SER A 88 -45.64 -2.30 -63.47
N GLU A 89 -46.81 -2.23 -62.82
CA GLU A 89 -47.99 -3.11 -63.00
C GLU A 89 -47.80 -4.60 -62.62
N ASP A 90 -48.60 -4.99 -61.63
CA ASP A 90 -49.27 -6.28 -61.39
C ASP A 90 -48.51 -7.61 -61.42
N LYS A 91 -48.49 -8.29 -60.25
CA LYS A 91 -49.19 -9.58 -60.10
C LYS A 91 -49.25 -10.08 -58.66
N GLU A 92 -50.48 -10.28 -58.19
CA GLU A 92 -50.83 -11.26 -57.17
C GLU A 92 -50.25 -12.64 -57.50
N GLY A 93 -49.70 -13.29 -56.48
CA GLY A 93 -49.16 -14.64 -56.59
C GLY A 93 -48.81 -15.18 -55.21
N ALA A 94 -49.82 -15.68 -54.50
CA ALA A 94 -49.64 -16.50 -53.32
C ALA A 94 -48.74 -17.70 -53.65
N SER A 95 -47.66 -17.86 -52.89
CA SER A 95 -46.99 -19.15 -52.74
C SER A 95 -46.30 -19.20 -51.39
N ALA A 96 -46.71 -20.21 -50.62
CA ALA A 96 -46.18 -20.58 -49.34
C ALA A 96 -44.66 -20.75 -49.41
N GLN A 97 -43.93 -19.83 -48.77
CA GLN A 97 -42.49 -19.96 -48.59
C GLN A 97 -42.25 -20.38 -47.14
N GLN A 98 -41.86 -21.64 -46.99
CA GLN A 98 -41.37 -22.23 -45.75
C GLN A 98 -40.31 -21.31 -45.11
N PRO A 99 -40.30 -21.15 -43.78
CA PRO A 99 -39.18 -20.50 -43.12
C PRO A 99 -37.92 -21.35 -43.33
N PRO A 100 -36.83 -20.81 -43.89
CA PRO A 100 -35.57 -21.52 -43.90
C PRO A 100 -35.10 -21.65 -42.46
N LYS A 101 -35.20 -22.88 -41.95
CA LYS A 101 -34.58 -23.40 -40.73
C LYS A 101 -33.06 -23.32 -40.87
N SER A 102 -32.54 -22.11 -40.85
CA SER A 102 -31.12 -21.80 -40.86
C SER A 102 -30.70 -21.64 -39.41
N ALA A 103 -30.25 -22.77 -38.86
CA ALA A 103 -29.50 -22.85 -37.63
C ALA A 103 -28.20 -22.05 -37.80
N ALA A 104 -28.24 -20.76 -37.46
CA ALA A 104 -27.03 -20.03 -37.14
C ALA A 104 -26.61 -20.46 -35.73
N PRO A 105 -25.41 -21.04 -35.52
CA PRO A 105 -24.87 -21.19 -34.19
C PRO A 105 -24.68 -19.78 -33.64
N ALA A 106 -25.52 -19.40 -32.67
CA ALA A 106 -25.32 -18.20 -31.89
C ALA A 106 -23.90 -18.26 -31.34
N THR A 107 -23.04 -17.47 -31.99
CA THR A 107 -21.66 -17.21 -31.62
C THR A 107 -21.65 -16.94 -30.13
N GLY A 108 -20.93 -17.81 -29.42
CA GLY A 108 -20.81 -17.81 -27.98
C GLY A 108 -20.33 -16.45 -27.49
N ALA A 109 -21.27 -15.55 -27.26
CA ALA A 109 -21.11 -14.37 -26.43
C ALA A 109 -20.83 -14.89 -25.03
N THR A 110 -19.56 -15.23 -24.83
CA THR A 110 -18.77 -14.94 -23.63
C THR A 110 -19.64 -14.86 -22.39
N GLN A 111 -20.21 -16.01 -22.02
CA GLN A 111 -20.40 -16.39 -20.63
C GLN A 111 -19.01 -16.52 -19.95
N GLN A 112 -18.22 -15.45 -19.99
CA GLN A 112 -17.50 -14.99 -18.81
C GLN A 112 -18.58 -14.58 -17.81
N ALA A 113 -19.28 -15.62 -17.36
CA ALA A 113 -20.11 -15.62 -16.20
C ALA A 113 -19.34 -14.82 -15.17
N ARG A 114 -20.00 -13.78 -14.68
CA ARG A 114 -19.67 -13.03 -13.48
C ARG A 114 -19.54 -14.02 -12.33
N ARG A 115 -18.48 -14.84 -12.34
CA ARG A 115 -17.99 -15.58 -11.19
C ARG A 115 -17.74 -14.47 -10.22
N ARG A 116 -18.65 -14.32 -9.25
CA ARG A 116 -18.54 -13.43 -8.13
C ARG A 116 -17.25 -13.86 -7.44
N ARG A 117 -16.12 -13.29 -7.85
CA ARG A 117 -14.82 -13.53 -7.24
C ARG A 117 -15.04 -13.15 -5.79
N LEU A 118 -14.77 -14.09 -4.89
CA LEU A 118 -14.80 -13.78 -3.46
C LEU A 118 -13.98 -12.50 -3.24
N PRO A 119 -14.44 -11.58 -2.39
CA PRO A 119 -13.72 -10.34 -2.16
C PRO A 119 -12.27 -10.69 -1.79
N ARG A 120 -11.32 -10.14 -2.57
CA ARG A 120 -9.89 -10.32 -2.29
C ARG A 120 -9.58 -9.63 -0.97
N PRO A 121 -8.83 -10.29 -0.05
CA PRO A 121 -8.37 -9.63 1.16
C PRO A 121 -7.49 -8.44 0.82
N SER A 122 -7.55 -7.43 1.67
CA SER A 122 -6.74 -6.22 1.60
C SER A 122 -5.39 -6.43 2.28
N LEU A 123 -4.33 -5.95 1.64
CA LEU A 123 -2.95 -6.05 2.12
C LEU A 123 -2.31 -4.68 2.07
N SER A 124 -1.71 -4.23 3.16
CA SER A 124 -0.81 -3.08 3.13
C SER A 124 0.64 -3.56 3.07
N LEU A 125 1.42 -3.03 2.13
CA LEU A 125 2.81 -3.37 1.89
C LEU A 125 3.66 -2.13 2.12
N SER A 126 4.55 -2.17 3.11
CA SER A 126 5.34 -1.03 3.56
C SER A 126 6.82 -1.27 3.27
N LEU A 127 7.46 -0.34 2.56
CA LEU A 127 8.91 -0.38 2.29
C LEU A 127 9.70 0.45 3.31
N PRO A 128 10.96 0.07 3.60
CA PRO A 128 11.77 0.82 4.53
C PRO A 128 12.27 2.13 3.89
N PRO A 129 12.57 3.17 4.68
CA PRO A 129 13.13 4.44 4.19
C PRO A 129 14.40 4.30 3.34
N THR A 130 15.14 3.22 3.56
CA THR A 130 16.39 2.88 2.87
C THR A 130 16.20 2.28 1.47
N PHE A 131 14.96 2.07 1.01
CA PHE A 131 14.69 1.54 -0.32
C PHE A 131 14.98 2.58 -1.41
N ASP A 132 15.93 2.26 -2.29
CA ASP A 132 16.32 3.14 -3.40
C ASP A 132 15.34 3.07 -4.57
N ARG A 133 14.49 4.09 -4.68
CA ARG A 133 13.52 4.25 -5.78
C ARG A 133 14.16 4.67 -7.11
N SER A 134 15.44 5.07 -7.11
CA SER A 134 16.15 5.43 -8.34
C SER A 134 16.75 4.22 -9.04
N SER A 135 16.96 3.12 -8.31
CA SER A 135 17.49 1.87 -8.85
C SER A 135 16.43 1.14 -9.67
N PRO A 136 16.61 0.97 -11.00
CA PRO A 136 15.65 0.24 -11.83
C PRO A 136 15.56 -1.23 -11.44
N GLN A 137 16.66 -1.83 -10.96
CA GLN A 137 16.66 -3.21 -10.46
C GLN A 137 15.78 -3.34 -9.19
N ALA A 138 15.85 -2.37 -8.28
CA ALA A 138 15.02 -2.35 -7.08
C ALA A 138 13.54 -2.25 -7.42
N LEU A 139 13.20 -1.38 -8.38
CA LEU A 139 11.83 -1.23 -8.87
C LEU A 139 11.33 -2.48 -9.58
N GLN A 140 12.17 -3.17 -10.35
CA GLN A 140 11.79 -4.42 -11.00
C GLN A 140 11.49 -5.54 -9.97
N LEU A 141 12.33 -5.71 -8.95
CA LEU A 141 12.07 -6.71 -7.91
C LEU A 141 10.81 -6.40 -7.11
N LEU A 142 10.56 -5.12 -6.83
CA LEU A 142 9.32 -4.67 -6.20
C LEU A 142 8.10 -4.90 -7.09
N HIS A 143 8.22 -4.64 -8.39
CA HIS A 143 7.20 -4.93 -9.40
C HIS A 143 6.83 -6.40 -9.41
N ASP A 144 7.82 -7.29 -9.54
CA ASP A 144 7.62 -8.74 -9.55
C ASP A 144 6.91 -9.22 -8.26
N LEU A 145 7.33 -8.68 -7.11
CA LEU A 145 6.69 -8.96 -5.82
C LEU A 145 5.22 -8.51 -5.80
N VAL A 146 4.94 -7.27 -6.20
CA VAL A 146 3.58 -6.72 -6.21
C VAL A 146 2.70 -7.47 -7.21
N ALA A 147 3.23 -7.83 -8.37
CA ALA A 147 2.53 -8.63 -9.38
C ALA A 147 2.12 -9.99 -8.84
N ALA A 148 3.04 -10.70 -8.19
CA ALA A 148 2.74 -11.99 -7.55
C ALA A 148 1.68 -11.88 -6.44
N LEU A 149 1.67 -10.76 -5.70
CA LEU A 149 0.70 -10.55 -4.62
C LEU A 149 -0.67 -10.05 -5.12
N ALA A 150 -0.74 -9.31 -6.23
CA ALA A 150 -1.96 -8.66 -6.73
C ALA A 150 -3.04 -9.66 -7.20
N GLU A 151 -2.62 -10.86 -7.61
CA GLU A 151 -3.54 -11.97 -7.91
C GLU A 151 -4.35 -12.40 -6.69
N HIS A 152 -3.80 -12.20 -5.49
CA HIS A 152 -4.31 -12.75 -4.24
C HIS A 152 -4.89 -11.69 -3.30
N PHE A 153 -4.39 -10.45 -3.40
CA PHE A 153 -4.70 -9.35 -2.48
C PHE A 153 -5.05 -8.05 -3.21
N LEU A 154 -5.78 -7.16 -2.53
CA LEU A 154 -5.89 -5.75 -2.91
C LEU A 154 -4.81 -4.96 -2.17
N ILE A 155 -3.79 -4.50 -2.88
CA ILE A 155 -2.56 -3.98 -2.27
C ILE A 155 -2.63 -2.46 -2.09
N HIS A 156 -2.31 -2.01 -0.88
CA HIS A 156 -1.92 -0.63 -0.58
C HIS A 156 -0.41 -0.57 -0.44
N LEU A 157 0.26 0.05 -1.40
CA LEU A 157 1.72 0.15 -1.44
C LEU A 157 2.17 1.46 -0.79
N ILE A 158 2.92 1.37 0.30
CA ILE A 158 3.43 2.50 1.06
C ILE A 158 4.94 2.59 0.81
N LEU A 159 5.35 3.65 0.11
CA LEU A 159 6.72 3.88 -0.31
C LEU A 159 7.35 5.03 0.47
N PRO A 160 8.67 4.98 0.68
CA PRO A 160 9.40 6.13 1.16
C PRO A 160 9.50 7.25 0.14
N ASP A 161 9.85 8.44 0.63
CA ASP A 161 10.21 9.56 -0.24
C ASP A 161 11.54 9.27 -0.94
N SER A 162 11.91 10.11 -1.91
CA SER A 162 13.13 9.87 -2.68
C SER A 162 14.28 10.38 -1.84
N PRO A 163 15.40 9.66 -1.71
CA PRO A 163 16.55 10.16 -0.94
C PRO A 163 17.06 11.51 -1.48
N SER A 164 16.81 11.83 -2.76
CA SER A 164 17.14 13.13 -3.35
C SER A 164 16.34 14.31 -2.78
N SER A 165 15.17 14.06 -2.20
CA SER A 165 14.26 15.11 -1.71
C SER A 165 14.53 15.58 -0.28
N SER A 166 15.33 14.85 0.50
CA SER A 166 15.74 15.21 1.86
C SER A 166 17.00 16.06 1.92
N SER A 167 17.60 16.40 0.77
CA SER A 167 18.70 17.35 0.72
C SER A 167 18.22 18.73 1.18
N ASN A 168 18.56 19.04 2.43
CA ASN A 168 18.36 20.30 3.15
C ASN A 168 18.58 21.52 2.24
N SER A 169 17.51 21.99 1.59
CA SER A 169 17.41 23.36 1.12
C SER A 169 17.12 24.21 2.36
N THR A 170 18.21 24.56 3.03
CA THR A 170 18.18 25.49 4.15
C THR A 170 17.54 26.80 3.69
N SER A 171 16.40 27.14 4.30
CA SER A 171 15.83 28.50 4.45
C SER A 171 14.99 29.17 3.36
N GLU A 172 14.62 28.52 2.25
CA GLU A 172 13.52 29.02 1.42
C GLU A 172 12.32 28.08 1.51
N SER A 173 11.31 28.49 2.29
CA SER A 173 10.04 27.77 2.41
C SER A 173 9.47 27.60 1.00
N PRO A 174 9.49 26.38 0.41
CA PRO A 174 8.97 26.20 -0.93
C PRO A 174 7.49 26.53 -0.88
N SER A 175 7.06 27.46 -1.73
CA SER A 175 5.65 27.81 -1.87
C SER A 175 4.84 26.51 -2.04
N PRO A 176 3.71 26.32 -1.31
CA PRO A 176 2.98 25.05 -1.27
C PRO A 176 2.53 24.55 -2.64
N ALA A 177 2.46 25.43 -3.64
CA ALA A 177 2.17 25.08 -5.02
C ALA A 177 3.29 24.25 -5.69
N THR A 178 4.56 24.60 -5.47
CA THR A 178 5.71 23.96 -6.15
C THR A 178 6.01 22.58 -5.57
N ALA A 179 5.83 22.42 -4.25
CA ALA A 179 5.98 21.13 -3.58
C ALA A 179 4.95 20.09 -4.08
N ALA A 180 3.69 20.51 -4.28
CA ALA A 180 2.64 19.63 -4.78
C ALA A 180 2.93 19.09 -6.19
N THR A 181 3.50 19.91 -7.08
CA THR A 181 3.83 19.50 -8.45
C THR A 181 4.98 18.48 -8.49
N ALA A 182 6.04 18.69 -7.71
CA ALA A 182 7.19 17.78 -7.66
C ALA A 182 6.81 16.39 -7.11
N THR A 183 5.95 16.34 -6.08
CA THR A 183 5.49 15.05 -5.55
C THR A 183 4.59 14.30 -6.53
N GLY A 184 3.73 15.01 -7.26
CA GLY A 184 2.85 14.42 -8.28
C GLY A 184 3.60 13.82 -9.48
N GLN A 185 4.74 14.40 -9.87
CA GLN A 185 5.57 13.83 -10.94
C GLN A 185 6.23 12.51 -10.51
N ASN A 186 6.70 12.43 -9.27
CA ASN A 186 7.32 11.21 -8.73
C ASN A 186 6.33 10.06 -8.59
N THR A 187 5.08 10.33 -8.17
CA THR A 187 4.04 9.29 -8.12
C THR A 187 3.60 8.83 -9.50
N GLY A 188 3.53 9.74 -10.49
CA GLY A 188 3.19 9.39 -11.86
C GLY A 188 4.19 8.43 -12.52
N ALA A 189 5.48 8.69 -12.35
CA ALA A 189 6.53 7.80 -12.85
C ALA A 189 6.47 6.40 -12.19
N LEU A 190 6.24 6.34 -10.87
CA LEU A 190 6.06 5.08 -10.16
C LEU A 190 4.79 4.35 -10.58
N ALA A 191 3.68 5.06 -10.75
CA ALA A 191 2.43 4.48 -11.24
C ALA A 191 2.60 3.82 -12.61
N ALA A 192 3.43 4.40 -13.49
CA ALA A 192 3.76 3.81 -14.78
C ALA A 192 4.52 2.48 -14.66
N VAL A 193 5.40 2.33 -13.66
CA VAL A 193 6.11 1.07 -13.41
C VAL A 193 5.15 -0.08 -13.10
N PHE A 194 4.04 0.19 -12.40
CA PHE A 194 3.07 -0.83 -12.01
C PHE A 194 1.82 -0.88 -12.91
N ALA A 195 1.80 -0.17 -14.04
CA ALA A 195 0.61 -0.03 -14.88
C ALA A 195 0.18 -1.35 -15.55
N ASP A 196 1.10 -2.29 -15.71
CA ASP A 196 0.90 -3.63 -16.25
C ASP A 196 0.52 -4.66 -15.17
N VAL A 197 0.61 -4.30 -13.87
CA VAL A 197 0.22 -5.20 -12.79
C VAL A 197 -1.30 -5.32 -12.74
N LEU A 198 -1.79 -6.56 -12.89
CA LEU A 198 -3.21 -6.86 -12.94
C LEU A 198 -3.96 -6.30 -11.72
N ASP A 199 -4.98 -5.48 -12.00
CA ASP A 199 -5.84 -4.83 -10.99
C ASP A 199 -5.10 -3.94 -9.97
N PHE A 200 -3.87 -3.50 -10.26
CA PHE A 200 -3.19 -2.52 -9.42
C PHE A 200 -3.85 -1.14 -9.58
N ASP A 201 -4.36 -0.59 -8.48
CA ASP A 201 -4.97 0.73 -8.45
C ASP A 201 -3.93 1.76 -7.99
N THR A 202 -3.57 2.67 -8.89
CA THR A 202 -2.57 3.73 -8.63
C THR A 202 -2.96 4.63 -7.46
N ARG A 203 -4.26 4.73 -7.12
CA ARG A 203 -4.74 5.47 -5.95
C ARG A 203 -4.37 4.80 -4.62
N ARG A 204 -3.92 3.54 -4.67
CA ARG A 204 -3.44 2.78 -3.50
C ARG A 204 -1.94 2.89 -3.28
N LEU A 205 -1.24 3.67 -4.11
CA LEU A 205 0.16 4.02 -3.91
C LEU A 205 0.24 5.27 -3.02
N LEU A 206 0.90 5.13 -1.86
CA LEU A 206 1.01 6.15 -0.82
C LEU A 206 2.48 6.45 -0.55
N LEU A 207 2.86 7.73 -0.44
CA LEU A 207 4.23 8.16 -0.15
C LEU A 207 4.33 8.77 1.25
N TYR A 208 5.27 8.33 2.10
CA TYR A 208 5.37 8.76 3.50
C TYR A 208 5.34 10.29 3.72
N GLY A 209 6.02 11.09 2.88
CA GLY A 209 6.08 12.54 3.04
C GLY A 209 4.79 13.27 2.71
N THR A 210 3.86 12.61 2.02
CA THR A 210 2.58 13.22 1.66
C THR A 210 1.60 13.20 2.84
N PRO A 211 0.66 14.17 2.91
CA PRO A 211 -0.44 14.10 3.87
C PRO A 211 -1.22 12.78 3.82
N ALA A 212 -1.43 12.23 2.61
CA ALA A 212 -2.06 10.93 2.41
C ALA A 212 -1.21 9.78 2.97
N GLY A 213 0.12 9.83 2.77
CA GLY A 213 1.06 8.87 3.35
C GLY A 213 1.11 8.87 4.87
N ARG A 214 0.97 10.04 5.50
CA ARG A 214 0.85 10.12 6.96
C ARG A 214 -0.41 9.41 7.49
N GLN A 215 -1.46 9.34 6.67
CA GLN A 215 -2.67 8.57 6.98
C GLN A 215 -2.57 7.09 6.53
N ALA A 216 -1.51 6.72 5.80
CA ALA A 216 -1.32 5.35 5.29
C ALA A 216 -1.22 4.31 6.40
N LEU A 217 -0.70 4.69 7.57
CA LEU A 217 -0.71 3.82 8.74
C LEU A 217 -2.15 3.45 9.12
N GLY A 218 -3.06 4.42 9.22
CA GLY A 218 -4.47 4.15 9.51
C GLY A 218 -5.13 3.24 8.47
N LEU A 219 -4.79 3.39 7.19
CA LEU A 219 -5.25 2.50 6.12
C LEU A 219 -4.65 1.09 6.24
N ALA A 220 -3.38 0.99 6.63
CA ALA A 220 -2.73 -0.28 6.89
C ALA A 220 -3.41 -1.05 8.03
N LEU A 221 -3.90 -0.34 9.06
CA LEU A 221 -4.66 -0.95 10.16
C LEU A 221 -6.04 -1.44 9.73
N ALA A 222 -6.62 -0.85 8.69
CA ALA A 222 -7.89 -1.30 8.13
C ALA A 222 -7.74 -2.49 7.17
N CYS A 223 -6.51 -2.89 6.83
CA CYS A 223 -6.25 -4.03 5.97
C CYS A 223 -6.33 -5.36 6.75
N ASP A 224 -6.66 -6.45 6.04
CA ASP A 224 -6.66 -7.80 6.62
C ASP A 224 -5.25 -8.23 7.06
N ALA A 225 -4.23 -7.75 6.34
CA ALA A 225 -2.83 -7.97 6.66
C ALA A 225 -1.97 -6.73 6.39
N HIS A 226 -0.88 -6.64 7.15
CA HIS A 226 0.19 -5.66 6.97
C HIS A 226 1.52 -6.39 6.79
N VAL A 227 2.26 -6.07 5.72
CA VAL A 227 3.61 -6.56 5.47
C VAL A 227 4.57 -5.39 5.60
N GLU A 228 5.52 -5.52 6.52
CA GLU A 228 6.65 -4.60 6.65
C GLU A 228 7.89 -5.27 6.03
N ILE A 229 8.43 -4.64 4.98
CA ILE A 229 9.66 -5.11 4.34
C ILE A 229 10.87 -4.51 5.04
N SER A 230 11.80 -5.36 5.44
CA SER A 230 13.11 -4.98 5.95
C SER A 230 14.18 -5.43 4.96
N LEU A 231 15.04 -4.51 4.54
CA LEU A 231 16.09 -4.79 3.58
C LEU A 231 17.43 -4.99 4.29
N VAL A 232 18.06 -6.14 4.07
CA VAL A 232 19.36 -6.47 4.64
C VAL A 232 20.46 -6.04 3.67
N GLY A 233 21.45 -5.31 4.18
CA GLY A 233 22.62 -4.92 3.40
C GLY A 233 22.62 -3.46 2.93
N VAL A 234 21.59 -2.67 3.23
CA VAL A 234 21.67 -1.22 3.05
C VAL A 234 22.48 -0.64 4.21
N VAL A 235 23.59 0.04 3.89
CA VAL A 235 24.33 0.84 4.85
C VAL A 235 23.52 2.10 5.05
N ALA A 236 22.94 2.29 6.23
CA ALA A 236 22.48 3.62 6.62
C ALA A 236 23.72 4.52 6.67
N ASP A 237 23.73 5.60 5.89
CA ASP A 237 24.84 6.54 5.92
C ASP A 237 24.96 7.07 7.36
N PRO A 238 26.09 6.87 8.06
CA PRO A 238 26.23 7.20 9.48
C PRO A 238 26.24 8.73 9.75
N LYS A 239 25.98 9.56 8.73
CA LYS A 239 26.10 11.02 8.78
C LYS A 239 24.81 11.76 9.14
N GLU A 240 23.66 11.08 9.21
CA GLU A 240 22.38 11.77 9.52
C GLU A 240 22.03 11.79 11.02
N GLU A 241 22.75 11.08 11.90
CA GLU A 241 22.42 11.04 13.34
C GLU A 241 22.99 12.19 14.18
N GLU A 242 23.91 13.02 13.67
CA GLU A 242 24.53 14.10 14.47
C GLU A 242 23.67 15.38 14.63
N GLY A 243 22.53 15.50 13.93
CA GLY A 243 21.80 16.77 13.81
C GLY A 243 20.50 16.93 14.63
N GLY A 244 19.95 15.87 15.21
CA GLY A 244 18.61 15.90 15.81
C GLY A 244 18.63 15.64 17.32
N SER A 245 18.69 16.69 18.13
CA SER A 245 18.65 16.61 19.59
C SER A 245 17.28 16.22 20.18
N SER A 246 16.59 15.22 19.62
CA SER A 246 15.47 14.60 20.33
C SER A 246 16.06 13.61 21.32
N SER A 247 15.96 13.92 22.61
CA SER A 247 16.46 13.18 23.76
C SER A 247 15.80 11.80 23.99
N SER A 248 15.56 11.05 22.91
CA SER A 248 15.11 9.67 22.99
C SER A 248 16.36 8.80 23.11
N ASP A 249 16.78 8.54 24.34
CA ASP A 249 17.82 7.60 24.76
C ASP A 249 17.42 6.13 24.46
N GLY A 250 16.64 5.92 23.40
CA GLY A 250 16.03 4.66 23.05
C GLY A 250 16.98 3.83 22.23
N ASN A 251 17.24 2.60 22.68
CA ASN A 251 17.90 1.60 21.85
C ASN A 251 17.12 1.45 20.52
N PRO A 252 17.76 1.55 19.33
CA PRO A 252 17.09 1.42 18.04
C PRO A 252 16.20 0.16 17.87
N PRO A 253 16.55 -1.03 18.40
CA PRO A 253 15.65 -2.18 18.34
C PRO A 253 14.37 -1.98 19.18
N GLU A 254 14.40 -1.22 20.26
CA GLU A 254 13.22 -1.02 21.12
C GLU A 254 12.13 -0.20 20.41
N GLU A 255 12.51 0.80 19.63
CA GLU A 255 11.53 1.59 18.86
C GLU A 255 10.86 0.73 17.79
N SER A 256 11.64 -0.09 17.08
CA SER A 256 11.12 -1.04 16.10
C SER A 256 10.19 -2.07 16.74
N ILE A 257 10.54 -2.60 17.92
CA ILE A 257 9.67 -3.50 18.68
C ILE A 257 8.37 -2.81 19.07
N LYS A 258 8.43 -1.60 19.64
CA LYS A 258 7.24 -0.82 20.03
C LYS A 258 6.33 -0.55 18.84
N LYS A 259 6.91 -0.24 17.67
CA LYS A 259 6.16 -0.03 16.42
C LYS A 259 5.42 -1.29 15.98
N VAL A 260 6.11 -2.43 15.94
CA VAL A 260 5.51 -3.70 15.53
C VAL A 260 4.46 -4.16 16.56
N GLU A 261 4.69 -3.97 17.85
CA GLU A 261 3.67 -4.22 18.88
C GLU A 261 2.45 -3.32 18.70
N HIS A 262 2.65 -2.05 18.34
CA HIS A 262 1.55 -1.14 18.07
C HIS A 262 0.74 -1.59 16.86
N LEU A 263 1.41 -1.95 15.76
CA LEU A 263 0.80 -2.55 14.57
C LEU A 263 0.07 -3.85 14.90
N GLN A 264 0.63 -4.69 15.75
CA GLN A 264 0.03 -5.95 16.16
C GLN A 264 -1.29 -5.75 16.92
N ARG A 265 -1.40 -4.70 17.73
CA ARG A 265 -2.63 -4.38 18.48
C ARG A 265 -3.76 -3.90 17.58
N THR A 266 -3.43 -3.50 16.35
CA THR A 266 -4.32 -2.72 15.49
C THR A 266 -4.61 -3.42 14.15
N ALA A 267 -3.67 -4.16 13.60
CA ALA A 267 -3.83 -4.98 12.39
C ALA A 267 -4.14 -6.44 12.74
N GLY A 268 -4.85 -7.14 11.83
CA GLY A 268 -5.19 -8.55 12.01
C GLY A 268 -3.98 -9.48 11.96
N VAL A 269 -3.18 -9.37 10.90
CA VAL A 269 -1.93 -10.14 10.71
C VAL A 269 -0.81 -9.19 10.31
N VAL A 270 0.31 -9.26 11.02
CA VAL A 270 1.54 -8.50 10.71
C VAL A 270 2.60 -9.47 10.22
N VAL A 271 3.18 -9.18 9.06
CA VAL A 271 4.22 -9.99 8.44
C VAL A 271 5.49 -9.16 8.36
N LEU A 272 6.54 -9.59 9.06
CA LEU A 272 7.88 -9.03 8.95
C LEU A 272 8.60 -9.80 7.84
N CYS A 273 8.77 -9.18 6.68
CA CYS A 273 9.41 -9.80 5.53
C CYS A 273 10.82 -9.24 5.34
N VAL A 274 11.82 -10.08 5.58
CA VAL A 274 13.23 -9.71 5.50
C VAL A 274 13.78 -10.18 4.16
N LEU A 275 14.14 -9.21 3.30
CA LEU A 275 14.59 -9.40 1.93
C LEU A 275 16.01 -8.84 1.73
N PRO A 276 16.78 -9.33 0.75
CA PRO A 276 18.07 -8.74 0.40
C PRO A 276 17.87 -7.35 -0.23
N ALA A 277 18.79 -6.43 0.04
CA ALA A 277 18.80 -5.11 -0.57
C ALA A 277 19.09 -5.20 -2.08
N PRO A 278 18.25 -4.63 -2.95
CA PRO A 278 18.43 -4.70 -4.39
C PRO A 278 19.68 -3.93 -4.85
N GLY A 279 20.38 -4.46 -5.86
CA GLY A 279 21.43 -3.73 -6.57
C GLY A 279 22.80 -3.71 -5.89
N ARG A 280 22.98 -4.42 -4.78
CA ARG A 280 24.29 -4.56 -4.16
C ARG A 280 25.16 -5.51 -4.99
N ARG A 281 26.00 -4.95 -5.86
CA ARG A 281 26.97 -5.75 -6.64
C ARG A 281 27.93 -6.45 -5.68
N GLN A 282 27.69 -7.75 -5.46
CA GLN A 282 28.55 -8.64 -4.66
C GLN A 282 30.00 -8.77 -5.20
N GLY A 283 30.29 -8.18 -6.37
CA GLY A 283 31.60 -8.27 -7.04
C GLY A 283 32.68 -7.29 -6.56
N GLN A 284 32.42 -6.39 -5.61
CA GLN A 284 33.44 -5.47 -5.11
C GLN A 284 34.18 -6.06 -3.89
N GLY A 285 34.91 -7.16 -4.12
CA GLY A 285 35.89 -7.75 -3.21
C GLY A 285 35.36 -8.23 -1.86
N GLU A 286 35.26 -9.55 -1.68
CA GLU A 286 34.87 -10.25 -0.43
C GLU A 286 35.66 -9.88 0.83
N ALA A 287 36.69 -9.04 0.75
CA ALA A 287 37.58 -8.74 1.87
C ALA A 287 37.05 -7.68 2.87
N SER A 288 35.88 -7.07 2.64
CA SER A 288 35.39 -6.00 3.52
C SER A 288 33.85 -5.98 3.60
N VAL A 289 33.27 -6.95 4.34
CA VAL A 289 31.91 -6.77 4.87
C VAL A 289 31.95 -5.53 5.76
N SER A 290 31.38 -4.43 5.28
CA SER A 290 31.42 -3.17 6.00
C SER A 290 30.71 -3.33 7.36
N PRO A 291 31.32 -2.90 8.48
CA PRO A 291 30.80 -3.09 9.83
C PRO A 291 29.40 -2.48 10.04
N ALA A 292 28.99 -1.52 9.21
CA ALA A 292 27.64 -0.96 9.24
C ALA A 292 26.55 -2.01 8.89
N THR A 293 26.85 -2.94 7.98
CA THR A 293 25.88 -3.98 7.61
C THR A 293 25.70 -5.06 8.65
N SER A 294 26.76 -5.42 9.38
CA SER A 294 26.63 -6.33 10.51
C SER A 294 25.85 -5.70 11.66
N ALA A 295 26.02 -4.39 11.92
CA ALA A 295 25.25 -3.69 12.94
C ALA A 295 23.75 -3.62 12.60
N SER A 296 23.38 -3.26 11.36
CA SER A 296 21.99 -3.25 10.91
C SER A 296 21.35 -4.63 11.02
N ARG A 297 22.07 -5.68 10.61
CA ARG A 297 21.60 -7.06 10.73
C ARG A 297 21.46 -7.50 12.18
N ALA A 298 22.40 -7.16 13.06
CA ALA A 298 22.32 -7.48 14.48
C ALA A 298 21.10 -6.83 15.16
N ASN A 299 20.79 -5.57 14.81
CA ASN A 299 19.58 -4.89 15.28
C ASN A 299 18.32 -5.61 14.80
N LEU A 300 18.26 -5.98 13.51
CA LEU A 300 17.14 -6.74 12.96
C LEU A 300 17.01 -8.09 13.64
N ASP A 301 18.10 -8.83 13.82
CA ASP A 301 18.12 -10.13 14.49
C ASP A 301 17.64 -9.99 15.94
N ALA A 302 17.99 -8.92 16.66
CA ALA A 302 17.46 -8.64 17.99
C ALA A 302 15.93 -8.44 17.99
N VAL A 303 15.39 -7.72 17.00
CA VAL A 303 13.94 -7.54 16.82
C VAL A 303 13.26 -8.87 16.48
N LEU A 304 13.82 -9.64 15.54
CA LEU A 304 13.29 -10.95 15.15
C LEU A 304 13.31 -11.94 16.33
N GLU A 305 14.41 -11.99 17.08
CA GLU A 305 14.54 -12.82 18.28
C GLU A 305 13.58 -12.39 19.38
N HIS A 306 13.33 -11.08 19.54
CA HIS A 306 12.30 -10.59 20.43
C HIS A 306 10.94 -11.19 20.05
N PHE A 307 10.51 -11.08 18.80
CA PHE A 307 9.21 -11.62 18.36
C PHE A 307 9.12 -13.14 18.30
N LYS A 308 10.25 -13.86 18.20
CA LYS A 308 10.28 -15.32 18.34
C LYS A 308 10.13 -15.76 19.79
N LYS A 309 10.83 -15.10 20.73
CA LYS A 309 10.85 -15.46 22.16
C LYS A 309 9.61 -15.00 22.88
N ALA A 310 9.24 -13.76 22.63
CA ALA A 310 8.02 -13.20 23.14
C ALA A 310 6.93 -13.98 22.40
N SER A 311 6.24 -14.88 23.12
CA SER A 311 5.23 -15.83 22.60
C SER A 311 3.97 -15.11 22.09
N PHE A 312 4.16 -13.93 21.50
CA PHE A 312 3.14 -13.03 21.03
C PHE A 312 2.51 -13.62 19.78
N SER A 313 1.29 -14.10 20.03
CA SER A 313 0.14 -14.09 19.13
C SER A 313 0.28 -14.79 17.79
N ARG A 314 -0.77 -15.53 17.45
CA ARG A 314 -1.06 -16.02 16.11
C ARG A 314 -1.08 -14.91 15.04
N SER A 315 -0.92 -13.63 15.35
CA SER A 315 -0.97 -12.51 14.41
C SER A 315 0.38 -12.08 13.81
N VAL A 316 1.54 -12.36 14.42
CA VAL A 316 2.84 -11.97 13.82
C VAL A 316 3.46 -13.15 13.06
N ARG A 317 3.97 -12.88 11.86
CA ARG A 317 4.65 -13.86 11.00
C ARG A 317 5.98 -13.28 10.56
N ILE A 318 7.03 -14.09 10.62
CA ILE A 318 8.36 -13.70 10.16
C ILE A 318 8.66 -14.51 8.92
N ILE A 319 9.03 -13.83 7.84
CA ILE A 319 9.53 -14.42 6.61
C ILE A 319 10.93 -13.86 6.42
N ASP A 320 11.95 -14.67 6.70
CA ASP A 320 13.34 -14.31 6.45
C ASP A 320 13.84 -15.13 5.26
N THR A 321 14.06 -14.47 4.12
CA THR A 321 14.64 -15.09 2.93
C THR A 321 16.11 -14.77 2.77
N SER A 322 16.66 -13.90 3.63
CA SER A 322 18.04 -13.43 3.53
C SER A 322 19.04 -14.42 4.15
N THR A 323 18.57 -15.31 5.04
CA THR A 323 19.40 -16.40 5.55
C THR A 323 19.55 -17.46 4.45
N PRO A 324 20.76 -17.69 3.93
CA PRO A 324 20.97 -18.73 2.93
C PRO A 324 20.55 -20.06 3.54
N SER A 325 19.69 -20.79 2.83
CA SER A 325 19.34 -22.15 3.23
C SER A 325 20.62 -22.98 3.19
N ALA A 326 20.93 -23.74 4.24
CA ALA A 326 22.10 -24.62 4.28
C ALA A 326 22.14 -25.66 3.13
N ALA A 327 21.02 -25.80 2.39
CA ALA A 327 20.90 -26.67 1.23
C ALA A 327 21.34 -26.01 -0.10
N GLU A 328 21.52 -24.70 -0.18
CA GLU A 328 21.99 -24.03 -1.40
C GLU A 328 23.52 -24.09 -1.48
N GLY A 329 24.01 -24.82 -2.48
CA GLY A 329 25.45 -24.94 -2.74
C GLY A 329 26.11 -23.59 -3.10
N PRO A 330 27.43 -23.48 -2.94
CA PRO A 330 28.19 -22.22 -3.01
C PRO A 330 28.30 -21.56 -4.41
N ALA A 331 27.50 -21.96 -5.40
CA ALA A 331 27.71 -21.59 -6.81
C ALA A 331 26.65 -20.64 -7.41
N ALA A 332 25.66 -20.17 -6.64
CA ALA A 332 24.65 -19.26 -7.17
C ALA A 332 25.23 -17.83 -7.34
N THR A 333 25.10 -17.27 -8.54
CA THR A 333 25.46 -15.88 -8.81
C THR A 333 24.54 -14.93 -8.04
N GLY A 334 25.10 -13.92 -7.37
CA GLY A 334 24.37 -13.06 -6.41
C GLY A 334 23.08 -12.41 -6.93
N ALA A 335 23.04 -11.98 -8.19
CA ALA A 335 21.85 -11.35 -8.75
C ALA A 335 20.65 -12.31 -8.92
N GLN A 336 20.93 -13.58 -9.29
CA GLN A 336 19.89 -14.61 -9.36
C GLN A 336 19.40 -15.01 -7.97
N SER A 337 20.27 -14.90 -6.97
CA SER A 337 19.93 -15.14 -5.57
C SER A 337 18.89 -14.12 -5.09
N ASP A 338 19.09 -12.82 -5.35
CA ASP A 338 18.17 -11.76 -4.91
C ASP A 338 16.76 -11.96 -5.49
N GLU A 339 16.65 -12.16 -6.80
CA GLU A 339 15.37 -12.39 -7.47
C GLU A 339 14.63 -13.61 -6.91
N THR A 340 15.36 -14.70 -6.67
CA THR A 340 14.82 -15.93 -6.09
C THR A 340 14.34 -15.70 -4.66
N GLN A 341 15.07 -14.94 -3.86
CA GLN A 341 14.70 -14.60 -2.49
C GLN A 341 13.44 -13.73 -2.45
N TRP A 342 13.34 -12.70 -3.31
CA TRP A 342 12.13 -11.87 -3.41
C TRP A 342 10.90 -12.68 -3.85
N ARG A 343 11.04 -13.55 -4.85
CA ARG A 343 9.98 -14.47 -5.28
C ARG A 343 9.58 -15.45 -4.18
N THR A 344 10.55 -15.98 -3.44
CA THR A 344 10.30 -16.86 -2.28
C THR A 344 9.54 -16.10 -1.19
N GLY A 345 9.91 -14.84 -0.92
CA GLY A 345 9.19 -13.97 -0.01
C GLY A 345 7.74 -13.77 -0.41
N ALA A 346 7.50 -13.46 -1.69
CA ALA A 346 6.16 -13.35 -2.27
C ALA A 346 5.33 -14.62 -2.06
N ALA A 347 5.87 -15.78 -2.44
CA ALA A 347 5.21 -17.07 -2.30
C ALA A 347 4.83 -17.38 -0.84
N ARG A 348 5.73 -17.09 0.10
CA ARG A 348 5.48 -17.27 1.55
C ARG A 348 4.37 -16.34 2.05
N ILE A 349 4.29 -15.09 1.57
CA ILE A 349 3.18 -14.18 1.90
C ILE A 349 1.86 -14.74 1.37
N VAL A 350 1.84 -15.27 0.14
CA VAL A 350 0.65 -15.91 -0.45
C VAL A 350 0.21 -17.14 0.34
N GLU A 351 1.14 -17.99 0.80
CA GLU A 351 0.84 -19.14 1.66
C GLU A 351 0.14 -18.72 2.96
N LEU A 352 0.51 -17.56 3.52
CA LEU A 352 -0.15 -17.03 4.72
C LEU A 352 -1.62 -16.66 4.49
N ARG A 353 -2.01 -16.30 3.25
CA ARG A 353 -3.41 -16.02 2.90
C ARG A 353 -4.34 -17.18 3.24
N ALA A 354 -3.89 -18.42 3.02
CA ALA A 354 -4.69 -19.60 3.34
C ALA A 354 -4.93 -19.74 4.85
N LYS A 355 -4.04 -19.19 5.67
CA LYS A 355 -4.08 -19.20 7.14
C LYS A 355 -4.78 -17.99 7.75
N MET A 356 -5.12 -16.98 6.95
CA MET A 356 -5.82 -15.76 7.38
C MET A 356 -7.36 -15.92 7.41
N LYS A 357 -7.88 -17.06 6.97
CA LYS A 357 -9.31 -17.42 7.03
C LYS A 357 -9.65 -18.12 8.34
#